data_AF-A0A4V3IY41-F1
#
_entry.id   AF-A0A4V3IY41-F1
#
_cell.length_a   1.000
_cell.length_b   1.000
_cell.length_c   1.000
_cell.angle_alpha   90.00
_cell.angle_beta   90.00
_cell.angle_gamma   90.00
#
_symmetry.space_group_name_H-M   'P 1'
#
loop_
_entity.id
_entity.type
_entity.pdbx_description
1 polymer ?
#
loop_
_entity_poly.entity_id
_entity_poly.type
_entity_poly.pdbx_seq_one_letter_code
_entity_poly.pdbx_strand_id
1 'polypeptide(L)'
;FVSYKDLKDLMKDLKMVYQAKNEKTALQNLENFEEKWAKKYPGCVKSWKNNWAELSTYFKYPEDIRRLIYTTNSIENFNRQLRK
;
A
#
# COMPACT_ATOMS: atom_id res chain seq x y z
N PHE A 1 9.21 -11.98 -1.80
CA PHE A 1 8.82 -12.82 -0.65
C PHE A 1 9.15 -12.04 0.62
N VAL A 2 8.20 -11.89 1.54
CA VAL A 2 8.38 -11.15 2.81
C VAL A 2 8.29 -12.15 3.96
N SER A 3 9.22 -12.09 4.91
CA SER A 3 9.20 -12.99 6.07
C SER A 3 8.02 -12.70 6.98
N TYR A 4 7.37 -13.74 7.52
CA TYR A 4 6.22 -13.61 8.42
C TYR A 4 6.53 -12.73 9.65
N LYS A 5 7.79 -12.75 10.13
CA LYS A 5 8.25 -11.91 11.25
C LYS A 5 8.19 -10.41 10.93
N ASP A 6 8.51 -10.05 9.69
CA ASP A 6 8.55 -8.65 9.24
C ASP A 6 7.21 -8.19 8.64
N LEU A 7 6.33 -9.13 8.24
CA LEU A 7 5.09 -8.84 7.52
C LEU A 7 4.16 -7.88 8.27
N LYS A 8 4.04 -8.05 9.60
CA LYS A 8 3.15 -7.20 10.40
C LYS A 8 3.63 -5.75 10.46
N ASP A 9 4.94 -5.56 10.59
CA ASP A 9 5.56 -4.23 10.66
C ASP A 9 5.59 -3.57 9.28
N LEU A 10 5.95 -4.34 8.24
CA LEU A 10 5.91 -3.90 6.85
C LEU A 10 4.51 -3.44 6.44
N MET A 11 3.47 -4.21 6.77
CA MET A 11 2.08 -3.82 6.48
C MET A 11 1.65 -2.57 7.24
N LYS A 12 2.14 -2.35 8.47
CA LYS A 12 1.85 -1.14 9.24
C LYS A 12 2.46 0.10 8.57
N ASP A 13 3.71 0.02 8.14
CA ASP A 13 4.36 1.14 7.44
C ASP A 13 3.71 1.38 6.07
N LEU A 14 3.41 0.32 5.32
CA LEU A 14 2.73 0.42 4.02
C LEU A 14 1.34 1.07 4.15
N LYS A 15 0.63 0.77 5.25
CA LYS A 15 -0.66 1.39 5.57
C LYS A 15 -0.56 2.89 5.77
N MET A 16 0.55 3.40 6.30
CA MET A 16 0.76 4.85 6.42
C MET A 16 0.90 5.51 5.05
N VAL A 17 1.42 4.80 4.04
CA VAL A 17 1.51 5.31 2.67
C VAL A 17 0.11 5.47 2.08
N TYR A 18 -0.67 4.38 2.02
CA TYR A 18 -1.96 4.44 1.30
C TYR A 18 -3.10 5.09 2.09
N GLN A 19 -3.00 5.20 3.42
CA GLN A 19 -3.99 5.94 4.25
C GLN A 19 -3.61 7.39 4.51
N ALA A 20 -2.55 7.90 3.88
CA ALA A 20 -2.19 9.30 4.01
C ALA A 20 -3.35 10.22 3.57
N LYS A 21 -3.41 11.42 4.14
CA LYS A 21 -4.48 12.40 3.83
C LYS A 21 -4.32 13.02 2.43
N ASN A 22 -3.09 13.10 1.95
CA ASN A 22 -2.71 13.81 0.73
C ASN A 22 -1.43 13.20 0.15
N GLU A 23 -1.27 13.35 -1.16
CA GLU A 23 -0.17 12.75 -1.94
C GLU A 23 1.22 13.09 -1.37
N LYS A 24 1.43 14.35 -0.97
CA LYS A 24 2.71 14.79 -0.37
C LYS A 24 3.08 14.00 0.89
N THR A 25 2.11 13.77 1.78
CA THR A 25 2.32 12.98 3.01
C THR A 25 2.57 11.51 2.67
N ALA A 26 1.87 11.00 1.67
CA ALA A 26 2.03 9.64 1.18
C ALA A 26 3.43 9.41 0.60
N LEU A 27 3.95 10.38 -0.15
CA LEU A 27 5.28 10.35 -0.75
C LEU A 27 6.36 10.35 0.32
N GLN A 28 6.24 11.19 1.34
CA GLN A 28 7.14 11.18 2.51
C GLN A 28 7.10 9.84 3.25
N ASN A 29 5.91 9.25 3.42
CA ASN A 29 5.78 7.93 4.03
C ASN A 29 6.39 6.83 3.14
N LEU A 30 6.33 6.96 1.82
CA LEU A 30 6.96 6.04 0.88
C LEU A 30 8.48 6.14 0.93
N GLU A 31 9.04 7.33 1.09
CA GLU A 31 10.49 7.54 1.29
C GLU A 31 10.95 6.86 2.58
N ASN A 32 10.24 7.09 3.70
CA ASN A 32 10.53 6.40 4.97
C ASN A 32 10.42 4.87 4.85
N PHE A 33 9.42 4.40 4.09
CA PHE A 33 9.24 2.97 3.81
C PHE A 33 10.42 2.41 2.99
N GLU A 34 10.90 3.15 1.99
CA GLU A 34 12.08 2.81 1.20
C GLU A 34 13.32 2.72 2.09
N GLU A 35 13.59 3.73 2.93
CA GLU A 35 14.78 3.72 3.81
C GLU A 35 14.82 2.49 4.73
N LYS A 36 13.66 2.11 5.28
CA LYS A 36 13.55 0.98 6.20
C LYS A 36 13.58 -0.38 5.51
N TRP A 37 12.89 -0.51 4.38
CA TRP A 37 12.63 -1.82 3.76
C TRP A 37 13.40 -2.10 2.48
N ALA A 38 14.00 -1.11 1.80
CA ALA A 38 14.67 -1.34 0.52
C ALA A 38 15.88 -2.27 0.63
N LYS A 39 16.57 -2.28 1.78
CA LYS A 39 17.70 -3.19 2.02
C LYS A 39 17.27 -4.66 2.13
N LYS A 40 16.11 -4.93 2.75
CA LYS A 40 15.59 -6.29 2.98
C LYS A 40 14.68 -6.78 1.86
N TYR A 41 13.83 -5.90 1.34
CA TYR A 41 12.76 -6.20 0.39
C TYR A 41 12.76 -5.20 -0.79
N PRO A 42 13.86 -5.11 -1.57
CA PRO A 42 13.98 -4.15 -2.66
C PRO A 42 12.89 -4.31 -3.72
N GLY A 43 12.44 -5.54 -3.97
CA GLY A 43 11.37 -5.82 -4.94
C GLY A 43 10.02 -5.20 -4.54
N CYS A 44 9.67 -5.19 -3.25
CA CYS A 44 8.43 -4.57 -2.77
C CYS A 44 8.49 -3.05 -2.96
N VAL A 45 9.58 -2.42 -2.52
CA VAL A 45 9.77 -0.97 -2.63
C VAL A 45 9.78 -0.54 -4.09
N LYS A 46 10.53 -1.25 -4.94
CA LYS A 46 10.62 -0.93 -6.38
C LYS A 46 9.28 -1.04 -7.09
N SER A 47 8.47 -2.05 -6.75
CA SER A 47 7.11 -2.18 -7.29
C SER A 47 6.25 -0.97 -6.93
N TRP A 48 6.27 -0.53 -5.67
CA TRP A 48 5.51 0.64 -5.24
C TRP A 48 5.97 1.94 -5.90
N LYS A 49 7.27 2.15 -6.08
CA LYS A 49 7.81 3.33 -6.76
C LYS A 49 7.49 3.35 -8.25
N ASN A 50 7.63 2.21 -8.93
CA ASN A 50 7.32 2.11 -10.36
C ASN A 50 5.83 2.37 -10.63
N ASN A 51 4.95 1.87 -9.77
CA ASN A 51 3.51 2.05 -9.91
C ASN A 51 2.99 3.31 -9.19
N TRP A 52 3.87 4.16 -8.65
CA TRP A 52 3.46 5.32 -7.83
C TRP A 52 2.57 6.29 -8.59
N ALA A 53 2.84 6.53 -9.87
CA ALA A 53 2.02 7.42 -10.69
C ALA A 53 0.56 6.94 -10.80
N GLU A 54 0.33 5.64 -10.86
CA GLU A 54 -1.01 5.05 -10.88
C GLU A 54 -1.62 5.01 -9.47
N LEU A 55 -0.83 4.60 -8.48
CA LEU A 55 -1.28 4.53 -7.09
C LEU A 55 -1.66 5.92 -6.56
N SER A 56 -0.86 6.95 -6.82
CA SER A 56 -1.16 8.32 -6.36
C SER A 56 -2.45 8.90 -6.95
N THR A 57 -2.97 8.36 -8.06
CA THR A 57 -4.24 8.85 -8.63
C THR A 57 -5.43 8.73 -7.69
N TYR A 58 -5.42 7.80 -6.72
CA TYR A 58 -6.55 7.69 -5.80
C TYR A 58 -6.66 8.91 -4.88
N PHE A 59 -5.59 9.70 -4.69
CA PHE A 59 -5.64 10.97 -3.97
C PHE A 59 -6.51 12.03 -4.66
N LYS A 60 -6.87 11.84 -5.93
CA LYS A 60 -7.80 12.74 -6.64
C LYS A 60 -9.25 12.57 -6.18
N TYR A 61 -9.58 11.44 -5.54
CA TYR A 61 -10.92 11.18 -5.02
C TYR A 61 -11.08 11.68 -3.57
N PRO A 62 -12.30 12.00 -3.11
CA PRO A 62 -12.57 12.33 -1.71
C PRO A 62 -12.38 11.12 -0.78
N GLU A 63 -12.15 11.38 0.51
CA GLU A 63 -11.78 10.36 1.52
C GLU A 63 -12.76 9.17 1.58
N ASP A 64 -14.07 9.41 1.49
CA ASP A 64 -15.08 8.36 1.48
C ASP A 64 -14.91 7.36 0.32
N ILE A 65 -14.57 7.86 -0.87
CA ILE A 65 -14.32 7.03 -2.05
C ILE A 65 -12.98 6.31 -1.92
N ARG A 66 -11.95 6.98 -1.35
CA ARG A 66 -10.67 6.32 -1.07
C ARG A 66 -10.86 5.13 -0.15
N ARG A 67 -11.72 5.27 0.87
CA ARG A 67 -12.04 4.21 1.83
C ARG A 67 -12.62 2.97 1.18
N LEU A 68 -13.49 3.15 0.19
CA LEU A 68 -14.01 2.05 -0.64
C LEU A 68 -12.91 1.37 -1.46
N ILE A 69 -11.95 2.12 -2.00
CA ILE A 69 -10.87 1.59 -2.85
C ILE A 69 -9.89 0.71 -2.06
N TYR A 70 -9.46 1.13 -0.86
CA TYR A 70 -8.50 0.34 -0.07
C TYR A 70 -9.15 -0.69 0.87
N THR A 71 -10.48 -0.77 0.94
CA THR A 71 -11.14 -1.90 1.60
C THR A 71 -11.09 -3.14 0.72
N THR A 72 -10.27 -4.11 1.10
CA THR A 72 -10.18 -5.43 0.44
C THR A 72 -11.44 -6.28 0.56
N ASN A 73 -12.45 -5.87 1.35
CA ASN A 73 -13.66 -6.67 1.62
C ASN A 73 -14.35 -7.20 0.35
N SER A 74 -14.54 -6.37 -0.67
CA SER A 74 -15.22 -6.79 -1.90
C SER A 74 -14.39 -7.75 -2.73
N ILE A 75 -13.08 -7.52 -2.83
CA ILE A 75 -12.15 -8.33 -3.64
C ILE A 75 -11.81 -9.65 -2.92
N GLU A 76 -11.60 -9.64 -1.61
CA GLU A 76 -11.41 -10.84 -0.79
C GLU A 76 -12.67 -11.72 -0.80
N ASN A 77 -13.86 -11.13 -0.67
CA ASN A 77 -15.11 -11.88 -0.72
C ASN A 77 -15.31 -12.54 -2.09
N PHE A 78 -15.02 -11.83 -3.18
CA PHE A 78 -15.06 -12.39 -4.53
C PHE A 78 -14.02 -13.52 -4.72
N ASN A 79 -12.76 -13.30 -4.33
CA ASN A 79 -11.71 -14.31 -4.40
C ASN A 79 -12.01 -15.54 -3.54
N ARG A 80 -12.69 -15.38 -2.40
CA ARG A 80 -13.16 -16.49 -1.56
C ARG A 80 -14.24 -17.30 -2.27
N GLN A 81 -15.12 -16.67 -3.04
CA GLN A 81 -16.13 -17.38 -3.84
C GLN A 81 -15.50 -18.17 -4.99
N LEU A 82 -14.46 -17.64 -5.64
CA LEU A 82 -13.75 -18.32 -6.73
C LEU A 82 -12.84 -19.49 -6.29
N ARG A 83 -12.44 -19.52 -5.01
CA ARG A 83 -11.62 -20.60 -4.43
C ARG A 83 -12.45 -21.77 -3.88
N LYS A 84 -13.78 -21.67 -3.94
CA LYS A 84 -14.70 -22.80 -3.73
C LYS A 84 -14.90 -23.54 -5.05
#